data_AF-A0A6B8JT10-F1
#
_entry.id   AF-A0A6B8JT10-F1
#
_cell.length_a   1.000
_cell.length_b   1.000
_cell.length_c   1.000
_cell.angle_alpha   90.00
_cell.angle_beta   90.00
_cell.angle_gamma   90.00
#
_symmetry.space_group_name_H-M   'P 1'
#
loop_
_entity.id
_entity.type
_entity.pdbx_description
1 polymer ?
#
loop_
_entity_poly.entity_id
_entity_poly.type
_entity_poly.pdbx_seq_one_letter_code
_entity_poly.pdbx_strand_id
1 'polypeptide(L)' 'MRFAVWHEAKDIRIEQVDVPTIDDPHEVKVKVAACGICGSDLHEYAAGPIFVPVEELHPISGVNGHQF' A
#
# COMPACT_ATOMS: atom_id res chain seq x y z
N MET A 1 10.17 2.59 8.99
CA MET A 1 10.22 3.42 7.76
C MET A 1 8.88 4.12 7.60
N ARG A 2 8.80 5.28 6.94
CA ARG A 2 7.55 6.06 6.87
C ARG A 2 6.84 5.85 5.54
N PHE A 3 5.54 5.59 5.59
CA PHE A 3 4.67 5.42 4.42
C PHE A 3 3.38 6.22 4.54
N ALA A 4 2.79 6.58 3.41
CA ALA A 4 1.39 6.99 3.35
C ALA A 4 0.53 5.73 3.20
N VAL A 5 -0.31 5.46 4.19
CA VAL A 5 -1.20 4.30 4.24
C VAL A 5 -2.63 4.80 4.03
N TRP A 6 -3.31 4.21 3.04
CA TRP A 6 -4.72 4.45 2.78
C TRP A 6 -5.55 3.49 3.63
N HIS A 7 -6.57 4.01 4.32
CA HIS A 7 -7.48 3.22 5.16
C HIS A 7 -8.88 3.16 4.55
N GLU A 8 -9.36 4.30 4.07
CA GLU A 8 -10.67 4.44 3.43
C GLU A 8 -10.73 5.75 2.63
N ALA A 9 -11.85 6.01 1.96
CA ALA A 9 -12.06 7.28 1.28
C ALA A 9 -11.86 8.46 2.25
N LYS A 10 -11.00 9.41 1.84
CA LYS A 10 -10.59 10.59 2.59
C LYS A 10 -9.73 10.31 3.83
N ASP A 11 -9.21 9.10 3.99
CA ASP A 11 -8.34 8.73 5.11
C ASP A 11 -7.02 8.14 4.61
N ILE A 12 -6.00 9.00 4.57
CA ILE A 12 -4.61 8.62 4.33
C ILE A 12 -3.76 9.18 5.46
N ARG A 13 -2.94 8.32 6.06
CA ARG A 13 -2.13 8.65 7.23
C ARG A 13 -0.67 8.37 6.96
N ILE A 14 0.21 9.16 7.55
CA ILE A 14 1.64 8.87 7.55
C ILE A 14 1.96 8.01 8.75
N GLU A 15 2.41 6.78 8.49
CA GLU A 15 2.63 5.77 9.53
C GLU A 15 4.08 5.31 9.55
N GLN A 16 4.54 4.85 10.71
CA GLN A 16 5.80 4.13 10.85
C GLN A 16 5.53 2.64 10.70
N VAL A 17 6.09 2.05 9.65
CA VAL A 17 5.98 0.63 9.33
C VAL A 17 7.34 -0.01 9.45
N ASP A 18 7.40 -1.26 9.89
CA ASP A 18 8.66 -2.00 9.92
C ASP A 18 9.19 -2.25 8.51
N VAL A 19 10.52 -2.38 8.39
CA VAL A 19 11.13 -2.75 7.12
C VAL A 19 10.85 -4.24 6.89
N PRO A 20 10.26 -4.64 5.74
CA PRO A 20 9.97 -6.05 5.48
C PRO A 20 11.21 -6.94 5.58
N THR A 21 11.00 -8.15 6.07
CA THR A 21 11.96 -9.26 5.97
C THR A 21 11.95 -9.82 4.55
N ILE A 22 13.06 -10.45 4.16
CA ILE A 22 13.12 -11.24 2.93
C ILE A 22 13.07 -12.69 3.41
N ASP A 23 12.02 -13.40 3.03
CA ASP A 23 11.77 -14.76 3.49
C ASP A 23 11.83 -15.78 2.34
N ASP A 24 11.68 -15.33 1.09
CA ASP A 24 11.87 -16.15 -0.12
C ASP A 24 13.17 -15.78 -0.88
N PRO A 25 13.97 -16.75 -1.37
CA PRO A 25 15.21 -16.48 -2.12
C PRO A 25 15.02 -15.69 -3.44
N HIS A 26 13.79 -15.55 -3.94
CA HIS A 26 13.46 -14.79 -5.14
C HIS A 26 12.97 -13.36 -4.84
N GLU A 27 12.91 -12.96 -3.57
CA GLU A 27 12.52 -11.61 -3.17
C GLU A 27 13.72 -10.65 -3.15
N VAL A 28 13.44 -9.37 -3.39
CA VAL A 28 14.41 -8.28 -3.28
C VAL A 28 13.81 -7.08 -2.56
N LYS A 29 14.65 -6.35 -1.81
CA LYS A 29 14.26 -5.09 -1.20
C LYS A 29 14.68 -3.92 -2.06
N VAL A 30 13.72 -3.05 -2.34
CA VAL A 30 13.93 -1.81 -3.10
C VAL A 30 13.80 -0.61 -2.17
N LYS A 31 14.85 0.21 -2.11
CA LYS A 31 14.77 1.53 -1.47
C LYS A 31 14.25 2.53 -2.49
N VAL A 32 13.01 2.99 -2.29
CA VAL A 32 12.38 4.00 -3.15
C VAL A 32 13.17 5.31 -3.08
N ALA A 33 13.66 5.78 -4.23
CA ALA A 33 14.39 7.04 -4.34
C ALA A 33 13.46 8.26 -4.52
N ALA A 34 12.36 8.06 -5.27
CA ALA A 34 11.31 9.05 -5.49
C ALA A 34 9.99 8.34 -5.83
N CYS A 35 8.87 8.95 -5.46
CA CYS A 35 7.52 8.57 -5.90
C CYS A 35 6.68 9.84 -6.12
N GLY A 36 5.60 9.73 -6.89
CA GLY A 36 4.67 10.82 -7.15
C GLY A 36 3.23 10.35 -6.99
N ILE A 37 2.31 11.31 -6.92
CA ILE A 37 0.87 11.05 -6.83
C ILE A 37 0.31 10.99 -8.26
N CYS A 38 -0.40 9.91 -8.58
CA CYS A 38 -1.11 9.72 -9.82
C CYS A 38 -2.55 10.27 -9.72
N GLY A 39 -3.18 10.56 -10.86
CA GLY A 39 -4.60 10.94 -10.90
C GLY A 39 -5.53 9.84 -10.37
N SER A 40 -5.18 8.56 -10.56
CA SER A 40 -5.91 7.42 -10.00
C SER A 40 -5.98 7.46 -8.46
N ASP A 41 -4.90 7.92 -7.82
CA ASP A 41 -4.83 8.00 -6.36
C ASP A 41 -5.83 9.02 -5.82
N LEU A 42 -6.10 10.08 -6.58
CA LEU A 42 -7.12 11.08 -6.24
C LEU A 42 -8.53 10.50 -6.33
N HIS A 43 -8.80 9.62 -7.30
CA HIS A 43 -10.07 8.92 -7.39
C HIS A 43 -10.26 7.97 -6.20
N GLU A 44 -9.22 7.22 -5.84
CA GLU A 44 -9.23 6.32 -4.67
C GLU A 44 -9.42 7.10 -3.36
N TYR A 45 -8.74 8.23 -3.19
CA TYR A 45 -8.92 9.09 -2.03
C TYR A 45 -10.34 9.68 -1.97
N ALA A 46 -10.92 10.09 -3.10
CA ALA A 46 -12.21 10.76 -3.10
C ALA A 46 -13.39 9.81 -2.89
N ALA A 47 -13.33 8.60 -3.45
CA ALA A 47 -14.47 7.70 -3.57
C ALA A 47 -14.11 6.20 -3.49
N GLY A 48 -12.91 5.86 -3.00
CA GLY A 48 -12.50 4.48 -2.77
C GLY A 48 -13.43 3.72 -1.81
N PRO A 49 -13.41 2.38 -1.81
CA PRO A 49 -12.52 1.53 -2.62
C PRO A 49 -12.96 1.46 -4.10
N ILE A 50 -12.05 1.73 -5.04
CA ILE A 50 -12.28 1.58 -6.49
C ILE A 50 -11.28 0.60 -7.09
N PHE A 51 -10.00 0.83 -6.84
CA PHE A 51 -8.90 0.02 -7.38
C PHE A 51 -8.19 -0.81 -6.31
N VAL A 52 -8.19 -0.36 -5.06
CA VAL A 52 -7.53 -1.07 -3.95
C VAL A 52 -8.42 -2.25 -3.53
N PRO A 53 -7.95 -3.51 -3.65
CA PRO A 53 -8.72 -4.66 -3.20
C PRO A 53 -8.73 -4.71 -1.66
N VAL A 54 -9.91 -4.61 -1.05
CA VAL A 54 -10.07 -4.59 0.41
C VAL A 54 -10.66 -5.88 0.98
N GLU A 55 -11.36 -6.66 0.17
CA GLU A 55 -12.00 -7.90 0.61
C GLU A 55 -11.12 -9.14 0.37
N GLU A 56 -10.35 -9.14 -0.71
CA GLU A 56 -9.57 -10.30 -1.15
C GLU A 56 -8.09 -10.13 -0.88
N LEU A 57 -7.43 -11.18 -0.39
CA LEU A 57 -5.98 -11.21 -0.22
C LEU A 57 -5.29 -11.39 -1.57
N HIS A 58 -4.21 -10.64 -1.79
CA HIS A 58 -3.39 -10.84 -2.97
C HIS A 58 -2.72 -12.23 -2.93
N PRO A 59 -2.78 -13.03 -4.02
CA PRO A 59 -2.42 -14.45 -3.99
C PRO A 59 -0.94 -14.75 -3.67
N ILE A 60 -0.06 -13.76 -3.83
CA ILE A 60 1.39 -13.93 -3.57
C ILE A 60 1.76 -13.32 -2.22
N SER A 61 1.32 -12.10 -1.95
CA SER A 61 1.75 -11.35 -0.76
C SER A 61 0.86 -11.59 0.46
N GLY A 62 -0.32 -12.19 0.29
CA GLY A 62 -1.23 -12.51 1.39
C GLY A 62 -1.80 -11.30 2.12
N VAL A 63 -1.69 -10.10 1.55
CA VAL A 63 -2.20 -8.83 2.11
C VAL A 63 -3.29 -8.23 1.23
N ASN A 64 -4.14 -7.39 1.81
CA ASN A 64 -5.12 -6.56 1.11
C ASN A 64 -4.95 -5.07 1.49
N GLY A 65 -5.82 -4.20 0.97
CA GLY A 65 -5.77 -2.76 1.21
C GLY A 65 -5.98 -2.30 2.64
N HIS A 66 -6.40 -3.18 3.56
CA HIS A 66 -6.64 -2.85 4.98
C HIS A 66 -5.54 -3.39 5.90
N GLN A 67 -4.53 -4.07 5.36
CA GLN A 67 -3.48 -4.73 6.13
C GLN A 67 -2.14 -4.04 5.92
N PHE A 68 -1.91 -2.97 6.69
CA PHE A 68 -0.60 -2.38 6.96
C PHE A 68 -0.48 -2.01 8.43
#